data_AF-A0A8X6VBK8-F1
#
_entry.id   AF-A0A8X6VBK8-F1
#
_cell.length_a   1.000
_cell.length_b   1.000
_cell.length_c   1.000
_cell.angle_alpha   90.00
_cell.angle_beta   90.00
_cell.angle_gamma   90.00
#
_symmetry.space_group_name_H-M   'P 1'
#
loop_
_entity.id
_entity.type
_entity.pdbx_description
1 polymer ?
#
loop_
_entity_poly.entity_id
_entity_poly.type
_entity_poly.pdbx_seq_one_letter_code
_entity_poly.pdbx_strand_id
1 'polypeptide(L)' 'MLTTELGLAPSDNLKIIELKDLITNSDRYDEEFVKNVLSVIVEECTATEKQKAAELEEKQKAVFVAQPRER' A
#
# COMPACT_ATOMS: atom_id res chain seq x y z
N MET A 1 -14.61 12.03 13.90
CA MET A 1 -15.22 11.50 12.66
C MET A 1 -15.26 12.65 11.66
N LEU A 2 -14.71 12.47 10.46
CA LEU A 2 -14.57 13.53 9.43
C LEU A 2 -15.88 14.31 9.14
N THR A 3 -17.02 13.63 9.16
CA THR A 3 -18.36 14.24 8.96
C THR A 3 -18.73 15.25 10.05
N THR A 4 -18.34 14.99 11.30
CA THR A 4 -18.55 15.87 12.45
C THR A 4 -17.70 17.15 12.35
N GLU A 5 -16.48 17.04 11.84
CA GLU A 5 -15.59 18.20 11.64
C GLU A 5 -16.01 19.09 10.47
N LEU A 6 -16.72 18.52 9.49
CA LEU A 6 -17.18 19.22 8.28
C LEU A 6 -18.64 19.72 8.37
N GLY A 7 -19.30 19.54 9.52
CA GLY A 7 -20.70 19.98 9.73
C GLY A 7 -21.73 19.24 8.87
N LEU A 8 -21.38 18.06 8.35
CA LEU A 8 -22.24 17.27 7.48
C LEU A 8 -22.93 16.16 8.27
N ALA A 9 -24.20 15.93 7.95
CA ALA A 9 -24.92 14.78 8.50
C ALA A 9 -24.24 13.48 8.01
N PRO A 10 -23.85 12.56 8.91
CA PRO A 10 -23.31 11.27 8.50
C PRO A 10 -24.41 10.51 7.74
N SER A 11 -24.17 10.29 6.44
CA SER A 11 -25.04 9.51 5.57
C SER A 11 -24.37 8.16 5.30
N ASP A 12 -25.09 7.08 5.56
CA ASP A 12 -24.63 5.71 5.31
C ASP A 12 -24.52 5.40 3.79
N ASN A 13 -24.98 6.31 2.93
CA ASN A 13 -25.06 6.15 1.47
C ASN A 13 -24.11 7.05 0.68
N LEU A 14 -23.06 7.61 1.31
CA LEU A 14 -22.05 8.37 0.59
C LEU A 14 -21.32 7.46 -0.41
N LYS A 15 -21.49 7.72 -1.70
CA LYS A 15 -20.77 7.01 -2.76
C LYS A 15 -19.28 7.32 -2.62
N ILE A 16 -18.41 6.37 -2.98
CA ILE A 16 -16.94 6.54 -2.92
C ILE A 16 -16.48 7.85 -3.61
N ILE A 17 -17.17 8.26 -4.68
CA ILE A 17 -16.92 9.53 -5.39
C ILE A 17 -17.18 10.75 -4.48
N GLU A 18 -18.27 10.75 -3.72
CA GLU A 18 -18.65 11.84 -2.83
C GLU A 18 -17.70 11.94 -1.62
N LEU A 19 -17.19 10.81 -1.13
CA LEU A 19 -16.15 10.77 -0.09
C LEU A 19 -14.83 11.33 -0.60
N LYS A 20 -14.42 10.96 -1.81
CA LYS A 20 -13.21 11.52 -2.44
C LYS A 20 -13.34 13.04 -2.53
N ASP A 21 -14.43 13.54 -3.08
CA ASP A 21 -14.64 14.98 -3.26
C ASP A 21 -14.68 15.70 -1.91
N LEU A 22 -15.28 15.10 -0.88
CA LEU A 22 -15.31 15.68 0.46
C LEU A 22 -13.91 15.80 1.08
N ILE A 23 -13.06 14.78 0.88
CA ILE A 23 -11.70 14.77 1.41
C ILE A 23 -10.83 15.77 0.64
N THR A 24 -10.86 15.74 -0.70
CA THR A 24 -9.97 16.58 -1.52
C THR A 24 -10.33 18.06 -1.50
N ASN A 25 -11.58 18.42 -1.19
CA ASN A 25 -12.02 19.82 -1.05
C ASN A 25 -11.83 20.38 0.37
N SER A 26 -11.23 19.62 1.30
CA SER A 26 -10.91 20.13 2.63
C SER A 26 -9.68 21.05 2.56
N ASP A 27 -9.72 22.20 3.23
CA ASP A 27 -8.55 23.10 3.39
C ASP A 27 -7.37 22.44 4.11
N ARG A 28 -7.61 21.29 4.76
CA ARG A 28 -6.60 20.51 5.48
C ARG A 28 -6.04 19.35 4.64
N TYR A 29 -6.58 19.13 3.45
CA TYR A 29 -6.07 18.11 2.54
C TYR A 29 -4.82 18.62 1.84
N ASP A 30 -3.70 17.99 2.16
CA ASP A 30 -2.41 18.28 1.54
C ASP A 30 -2.09 17.17 0.53
N GLU A 31 -2.25 17.49 -0.75
CA GLU A 31 -2.02 16.55 -1.85
C GLU A 31 -0.56 16.10 -1.92
N GLU A 32 0.39 16.96 -1.60
CA GLU A 32 1.82 16.64 -1.64
C GLU A 32 2.20 15.70 -0.50
N PHE A 33 1.67 15.95 0.70
CA PHE A 33 1.80 15.03 1.83
C PHE A 33 1.25 13.64 1.49
N VAL A 34 0.04 13.56 0.93
CA VAL A 34 -0.59 12.27 0.57
C VAL A 34 0.23 11.54 -0.50
N LYS A 35 0.73 12.25 -1.51
CA LYS A 35 1.62 11.66 -2.53
C LYS A 35 2.90 11.10 -1.92
N ASN A 36 3.54 11.85 -1.02
CA ASN A 36 4.77 11.40 -0.35
C ASN A 36 4.53 10.15 0.50
N VAL A 37 3.44 10.10 1.26
CA VAL A 37 3.07 8.91 2.05
C VAL A 37 2.86 7.71 1.14
N LEU A 38 2.10 7.87 0.04
CA LEU A 38 1.85 6.79 -0.90
C LEU A 38 3.13 6.30 -1.59
N SER A 39 4.05 7.20 -1.95
CA SER A 39 5.35 6.82 -2.51
C SER A 39 6.16 5.95 -1.55
N VAL A 40 6.24 6.34 -0.27
CA VAL A 40 6.96 5.55 0.75
C VAL A 40 6.36 4.13 0.88
N ILE A 41 5.04 4.02 0.90
CA ILE A 41 4.35 2.72 0.96
C ILE A 41 4.68 1.86 -0.27
N VAL A 42 4.68 2.45 -1.47
CA VAL A 42 5.01 1.73 -2.71
C VAL A 42 6.46 1.25 -2.69
N GLU A 43 7.39 2.09 -2.25
CA GLU A 43 8.80 1.73 -2.13
C GLU A 43 9.00 0.56 -1.16
N GLU A 44 8.37 0.62 0.02
CA GLU A 44 8.45 -0.44 1.03
C GLU A 44 7.84 -1.76 0.54
N CYS A 45 6.65 -1.71 -0.08
CA CYS A 45 6.02 -2.88 -0.69
C CYS A 45 6.93 -3.49 -1.77
N THR A 46 7.49 -2.67 -2.65
CA THR A 46 8.39 -3.12 -3.72
C THR A 46 9.66 -3.75 -3.16
N ALA A 47 10.25 -3.15 -2.12
CA ALA A 47 11.43 -3.68 -1.45
C ALA A 47 11.14 -5.04 -0.79
N THR A 48 9.98 -5.15 -0.13
CA THR A 48 9.53 -6.40 0.51
C THR A 48 9.31 -7.52 -0.51
N GLU A 49 8.67 -7.22 -1.64
CA GLU A 49 8.48 -8.20 -2.72
C GLU A 49 9.82 -8.67 -3.30
N LYS A 50 10.76 -7.75 -3.55
CA LYS A 50 12.11 -8.09 -4.02
C LYS A 50 12.86 -8.98 -3.04
N GLN A 51 12.79 -8.70 -1.74
CA GLN A 51 13.41 -9.54 -0.72
C GLN A 51 12.82 -10.95 -0.70
N LYS A 52 11.48 -11.07 -0.73
CA LYS A 52 10.80 -12.36 -0.79
C LYS A 52 11.18 -13.16 -2.04
N ALA A 53 11.29 -12.50 -3.19
CA ALA A 53 11.73 -13.13 -4.43
C ALA A 53 13.17 -13.63 -4.34
N ALA A 54 14.09 -12.82 -3.79
CA ALA A 54 15.49 -13.19 -3.61
C ALA A 54 15.64 -14.39 -2.66
N GLU A 55 14.92 -14.40 -1.53
CA GLU A 55 14.91 -15.54 -0.61
C GLU A 55 14.38 -16.81 -1.27
N LEU A 56 13.35 -16.70 -2.11
CA LEU A 56 12.81 -17.84 -2.82
C LEU A 56 13.83 -18.41 -3.82
N GLU A 57 14.56 -17.54 -4.54
CA GLU A 57 15.62 -17.94 -5.46
C GLU A 57 16.79 -18.61 -4.71
N GLU A 58 17.21 -18.06 -3.58
CA GLU A 58 18.26 -18.65 -2.75
C GLU A 58 17.85 -20.04 -2.23
N LYS A 59 16.63 -20.17 -1.73
CA LYS A 59 16.08 -21.47 -1.29
C LYS A 59 16.00 -22.47 -2.43
N GLN A 60 15.64 -22.06 -3.65
CA GLN A 60 15.64 -22.93 -4.84
C GLN A 60 17.05 -23.38 -5.23
N LYS A 61 18.04 -22.47 -5.22
CA LYS A 61 19.44 -22.82 -5.48
C LYS A 61 19.99 -23.75 -4.41
N ALA A 62 19.69 -23.51 -3.14
CA ALA A 62 20.11 -24.39 -2.04
C ALA A 62 19.52 -25.80 -2.16
N VAL A 63 18.26 -25.93 -2.57
CA VAL A 63 17.61 -27.24 -2.84
C VAL A 63 18.25 -27.94 -4.03
N PHE A 64 18.60 -27.21 -5.09
CA PHE A 64 19.28 -27.79 -6.27
C PHE A 64 20.70 -28.29 -5.94
N VAL A 65 21.44 -27.55 -5.10
CA VAL A 65 22.79 -27.94 -4.65
C VAL A 65 22.75 -29.11 -3.66
N ALA A 66 21.67 -29.24 -2.87
CA ALA A 66 21.50 -30.30 -1.88
C ALA A 66 21.02 -31.64 -2.45
N GLN A 67 20.55 -31.71 -3.71
CA GLN A 67 20.31 -32.99 -4.37
C GLN A 67 21.64 -33.57 -4.88
N PRO A 68 22.17 -34.66 -4.27
CA PRO A 68 23.33 -35.33 -4.83
C PRO A 68 22.94 -35.90 -6.19
N ARG A 69 23.76 -35.67 -7.21
CA ARG A 69 23.68 -36.44 -8.44
C ARG A 69 23.94 -37.91 -8.08
N GLU A 70 22.86 -38.66 -7.84
CA GLU A 70 22.94 -40.12 -7.85
C GLU A 70 23.44 -40.54 -9.24
N ARG A 71 24.42 -41.45 -9.19
CA ARG A 71 25.31 -41.84 -10.30
C ARG A 71 24.57 -42.50 -11.46
#